data_AF-A0AAW9DU28-F1
#
_entry.id   AF-A0AAW9DU28-F1
#
_cell.length_a   1.000
_cell.length_b   1.000
_cell.length_c   1.000
_cell.angle_alpha   90.00
_cell.angle_beta   90.00
_cell.angle_gamma   90.00
#
_symmetry.space_group_name_H-M   'P 1'
#
loop_
_entity.id
_entity.type
_entity.pdbx_description
1 polymer ?
#
loop_
_entity_poly.entity_id
_entity_poly.type
_entity_poly.pdbx_seq_one_letter_code
_entity_poly.pdbx_strand_id
1 'polypeptide(L)'
;MTNEIEREDAAPEDWQTRAEAAEQALGQMQREHGEKLKRAELKIEAVRAGMVDLDGLKLVDLDRVALAEDGSVPDAAAVMAKLKRDKPWLFGGGSSSSTAAVPRAEPARARHARDLSEADWRAARAEMLRRSGG
;
A
#
# COMPACT_ATOMS: atom_id res chain seq x y z
N MET A 1 0.26 -76.75 21.34
CA MET A 1 1.51 -75.96 21.28
C MET A 1 1.48 -75.18 19.98
N THR A 2 0.84 -74.00 20.02
CA THR A 2 1.48 -72.67 20.08
C THR A 2 1.94 -72.21 18.70
N ASN A 3 1.01 -71.54 17.98
CA ASN A 3 1.39 -70.56 16.98
C ASN A 3 1.38 -69.21 17.70
N GLU A 4 2.57 -68.76 18.05
CA GLU A 4 2.83 -67.43 18.60
C GLU A 4 2.45 -66.41 17.54
N ILE A 5 1.47 -65.58 17.87
CA ILE A 5 1.17 -64.36 17.13
C ILE A 5 2.32 -63.42 17.47
N GLU A 6 3.32 -63.35 16.60
CA GLU A 6 4.29 -62.27 16.57
C GLU A 6 3.52 -60.97 16.26
N ARG A 7 3.00 -60.34 17.32
CA ARG A 7 2.69 -58.91 17.29
C ARG A 7 4.04 -58.23 17.28
N GLU A 8 4.52 -57.87 16.08
CA GLU A 8 5.51 -56.82 15.92
C GLU A 8 4.91 -55.55 16.54
N ASP A 9 5.30 -55.31 17.80
CA ASP A 9 5.17 -54.02 18.46
C ASP A 9 6.04 -53.02 17.67
N ALA A 10 5.48 -52.49 16.58
CA ALA A 10 5.96 -51.23 16.02
C ALA A 10 5.92 -50.21 17.17
N ALA A 11 7.11 -49.85 17.65
CA ALA A 11 7.31 -49.20 18.94
C ALA A 11 6.32 -48.04 19.15
N PRO A 12 5.63 -47.96 20.30
CA PRO A 12 4.60 -46.97 20.56
C PRO A 12 5.06 -45.50 20.45
N GLU A 13 6.37 -45.25 20.43
CA GLU A 13 6.95 -43.90 20.28
C GLU A 13 7.02 -43.43 18.81
N ASP A 14 7.12 -44.34 17.83
CA ASP A 14 7.26 -43.96 16.41
C ASP A 14 5.96 -43.38 15.84
N TRP A 15 4.80 -43.95 16.20
CA TRP A 15 3.51 -43.46 15.71
C TRP A 15 3.11 -42.13 16.34
N GLN A 16 3.41 -41.91 17.63
CA GLN A 16 3.14 -40.65 18.33
C GLN A 16 4.01 -39.53 17.76
N THR A 17 5.31 -39.77 17.62
CA THR A 17 6.25 -38.80 17.04
C THR A 17 5.87 -38.45 15.61
N ARG A 18 5.46 -39.44 14.81
CA ARG A 18 4.98 -39.22 13.43
C ARG A 18 3.66 -38.44 13.39
N ALA A 19 2.73 -38.73 14.30
CA ALA A 19 1.48 -37.99 14.41
C ALA A 19 1.71 -36.53 14.80
N GLU A 20 2.54 -36.27 15.81
CA GLU A 20 2.92 -34.90 16.21
C GLU A 20 3.62 -34.14 15.09
N ALA A 21 4.56 -34.78 14.39
CA ALA A 21 5.24 -34.16 13.23
C ALA A 21 4.25 -33.85 12.10
N ALA A 22 3.29 -34.73 11.83
CA ALA A 22 2.25 -34.51 10.84
C ALA A 22 1.31 -33.36 11.23
N GLU A 23 0.89 -33.28 12.50
CA GLU A 23 0.07 -32.19 13.02
C GLU A 23 0.79 -30.84 12.94
N GLN A 24 2.07 -30.79 13.30
CA GLN A 24 2.89 -29.59 13.17
C GLN A 24 3.04 -29.16 11.71
N ALA A 25 3.30 -30.11 10.80
CA ALA A 25 3.39 -29.85 9.37
C ALA A 25 2.07 -29.33 8.80
N LEU A 26 0.94 -29.94 9.17
CA LEU A 26 -0.40 -29.49 8.77
C LEU A 26 -0.68 -28.08 9.29
N GLY A 27 -0.40 -27.81 10.55
CA GLY A 27 -0.58 -26.49 11.15
C GLY A 27 0.28 -25.42 10.46
N GLN A 28 1.51 -25.74 10.10
CA GLN A 28 2.37 -24.83 9.34
C GLN A 28 1.83 -24.59 7.94
N MET A 29 1.45 -25.65 7.23
CA MET A 29 0.89 -25.57 5.89
C MET A 29 -0.38 -24.71 5.88
N GLN A 30 -1.29 -24.92 6.84
CA GLN A 30 -2.51 -24.14 6.98
C GLN A 30 -2.24 -22.66 7.23
N ARG A 31 -1.27 -22.31 8.08
CA ARG A 31 -0.87 -20.92 8.32
C ARG A 31 -0.33 -20.27 7.04
N GLU A 32 0.61 -20.94 6.37
CA GLU A 32 1.22 -20.41 5.14
C GLU A 32 0.20 -20.22 4.01
N HIS A 33 -0.71 -21.17 3.82
CA HIS A 33 -1.77 -21.03 2.83
C HIS A 33 -2.79 -19.97 3.21
N GLY A 34 -3.18 -19.90 4.49
CA GLY A 34 -4.09 -18.89 4.99
C GLY A 34 -3.55 -17.47 4.78
N GLU A 35 -2.27 -17.24 5.08
CA GLU A 35 -1.63 -15.96 4.80
C GLU A 35 -1.59 -15.61 3.31
N LYS A 36 -1.24 -16.58 2.45
CA LYS A 36 -1.23 -16.38 1.00
C LYS A 36 -2.62 -16.02 0.48
N LEU A 37 -3.66 -16.69 0.98
CA LEU A 37 -5.04 -16.46 0.58
C LEU A 37 -5.52 -15.08 1.04
N LYS A 38 -5.27 -14.71 2.30
CA LYS A 38 -5.56 -13.36 2.81
C LYS A 38 -4.91 -12.28 1.95
N ARG A 39 -3.63 -12.44 1.58
CA ARG A 39 -2.93 -11.47 0.70
C ARG A 39 -3.53 -11.41 -0.69
N ALA A 40 -3.95 -12.55 -1.25
CA ALA A 40 -4.60 -12.59 -2.56
C ALA A 40 -5.94 -11.85 -2.55
N GLU A 41 -6.79 -12.11 -1.56
CA GLU A 41 -8.10 -11.45 -1.41
C GLU A 41 -7.96 -9.95 -1.17
N LEU A 42 -7.04 -9.54 -0.28
CA LEU A 42 -6.78 -8.11 -0.06
C LEU A 42 -6.25 -7.42 -1.32
N LYS A 43 -5.46 -8.12 -2.16
CA LYS A 43 -4.98 -7.58 -3.43
C LYS A 43 -6.12 -7.39 -4.43
N ILE A 44 -7.03 -8.34 -4.52
CA ILE A 44 -8.23 -8.24 -5.38
C ILE A 44 -9.04 -7.01 -4.96
N GLU A 45 -9.32 -6.86 -3.67
CA GLU A 45 -10.10 -5.74 -3.16
C GLU A 45 -9.36 -4.40 -3.27
N ALA A 46 -8.04 -4.39 -3.13
CA ALA A 46 -7.21 -3.19 -3.33
C ALA A 46 -7.28 -2.69 -4.78
N VAL A 47 -7.16 -3.59 -5.75
CA VAL A 47 -7.33 -3.26 -7.17
C VAL A 47 -8.73 -2.74 -7.43
N ARG A 48 -9.76 -3.41 -6.87
CA ARG A 48 -11.16 -2.97 -6.98
C ARG A 48 -11.40 -1.59 -6.38
N ALA A 49 -10.73 -1.28 -5.27
CA ALA A 49 -10.80 0.02 -4.59
C ALA A 49 -9.98 1.13 -5.28
N GLY A 50 -9.23 0.81 -6.33
CA GLY A 50 -8.41 1.75 -7.09
C GLY A 50 -7.08 2.08 -6.41
N MET A 51 -6.51 1.16 -5.64
CA MET A 51 -5.17 1.31 -5.08
C MET A 51 -4.14 1.35 -6.22
N VAL A 52 -3.34 2.42 -6.25
CA VAL A 52 -2.26 2.63 -7.23
C VAL A 52 -0.99 1.94 -6.77
N ASP A 53 -0.69 2.06 -5.47
CA ASP A 53 0.49 1.46 -4.86
C ASP A 53 0.11 0.22 -4.04
N LEU A 54 0.18 -0.95 -4.68
CA LEU A 54 -0.14 -2.23 -4.05
C LEU A 54 0.88 -2.66 -2.99
N ASP A 55 2.10 -2.09 -2.99
CA ASP A 55 3.07 -2.36 -1.93
C ASP A 55 2.59 -1.81 -0.57
N GLY A 56 1.64 -0.86 -0.58
CA GLY A 56 0.94 -0.38 0.62
C GLY A 56 0.20 -1.47 1.40
N LEU A 57 -0.11 -2.61 0.79
CA LEU A 57 -0.73 -3.76 1.48
C LEU A 57 0.18 -4.36 2.56
N LYS A 58 1.50 -4.14 2.50
CA LYS A 58 2.44 -4.55 3.55
C LYS A 58 2.20 -3.82 4.88
N LEU A 59 1.43 -2.74 4.87
CA LEU A 59 1.06 -1.96 6.05
C LEU A 59 -0.19 -2.52 6.76
N VAL A 60 -0.86 -3.51 6.16
CA VAL A 60 -2.02 -4.18 6.76
C VAL A 60 -1.55 -5.29 7.69
N ASP A 61 -2.07 -5.30 8.91
CA ASP A 61 -1.87 -6.36 9.89
C ASP A 61 -2.73 -7.58 9.52
N LEU A 62 -2.09 -8.62 8.96
CA LEU A 62 -2.78 -9.83 8.49
C LEU A 62 -3.33 -10.70 9.62
N ASP A 63 -2.83 -10.54 10.85
CA ASP A 63 -3.30 -11.29 12.02
C ASP A 63 -4.68 -10.80 12.46
N ARG A 64 -5.00 -9.54 12.18
CA ARG A 64 -6.33 -8.95 12.43
C ARG A 64 -7.33 -9.21 11.30
N VAL A 65 -6.89 -9.78 10.19
CA VAL A 65 -7.73 -10.06 9.03
C VAL A 65 -8.28 -11.48 9.17
N ALA A 66 -9.59 -11.62 9.32
CA ALA A 66 -10.26 -12.91 9.36
C ALA A 66 -10.36 -13.51 7.95
N LEU A 67 -10.14 -14.82 7.86
CA LEU A 67 -10.37 -15.61 6.66
C LEU A 67 -11.61 -16.48 6.90
N ALA A 68 -12.60 -16.39 6.02
CA ALA A 68 -13.81 -17.20 6.08
C ALA A 68 -13.56 -18.62 5.53
N GLU A 69 -14.49 -19.55 5.77
CA GLU A 69 -14.38 -20.94 5.32
C GLU A 69 -14.35 -21.08 3.79
N ASP A 70 -14.96 -20.13 3.07
CA ASP A 70 -14.94 -20.06 1.61
C ASP A 70 -13.64 -19.47 1.03
N GLY A 71 -12.71 -19.06 1.90
CA GLY A 71 -11.47 -18.42 1.52
C GLY A 71 -11.56 -16.91 1.28
N SER A 72 -12.73 -16.30 1.52
CA SER A 72 -12.92 -14.86 1.39
C SER A 72 -12.47 -14.08 2.63
N VAL A 73 -12.21 -12.79 2.45
CA VAL A 73 -11.94 -11.84 3.54
C VAL A 73 -13.10 -10.84 3.61
N PRO A 74 -14.13 -11.08 4.45
CA PRO A 74 -15.34 -10.26 4.46
C PRO A 74 -15.07 -8.79 4.82
N ASP A 75 -14.07 -8.53 5.65
CA ASP A 75 -13.69 -7.18 6.08
C ASP A 75 -12.74 -6.46 5.09
N ALA A 76 -12.38 -7.08 3.96
CA ALA A 76 -11.39 -6.52 3.02
C ALA A 76 -11.79 -5.12 2.54
N ALA A 77 -13.06 -4.91 2.21
CA ALA A 77 -13.58 -3.61 1.77
C ALA A 77 -13.47 -2.54 2.88
N ALA A 78 -13.74 -2.93 4.14
CA ALA A 78 -13.59 -2.04 5.29
C ALA A 78 -12.13 -1.69 5.55
N VAL A 79 -11.22 -2.66 5.41
CA VAL A 79 -9.76 -2.44 5.49
C VAL A 79 -9.31 -1.45 4.41
N MET A 80 -9.74 -1.62 3.16
CA MET A 80 -9.40 -0.70 2.06
C MET A 80 -9.96 0.71 2.30
N ALA A 81 -11.21 0.82 2.79
CA ALA A 81 -11.81 2.11 3.11
C ALA A 81 -11.05 2.84 4.23
N LYS A 82 -10.60 2.12 5.27
CA LYS A 82 -9.74 2.67 6.31
C LYS A 82 -8.38 3.10 5.76
N LEU A 83 -7.74 2.26 4.94
CA LEU A 83 -6.47 2.58 4.29
C LEU A 83 -6.57 3.84 3.43
N LYS A 84 -7.67 4.00 2.68
CA LYS A 84 -7.92 5.16 1.84
C LYS A 84 -8.07 6.45 2.65
N ARG A 85 -8.62 6.38 3.86
CA ARG A 85 -8.73 7.51 4.79
C ARG A 85 -7.39 7.87 5.41
N ASP A 86 -6.66 6.86 5.91
CA ASP A 86 -5.42 7.06 6.64
C ASP A 86 -4.24 7.39 5.72
N LYS A 87 -4.26 6.85 4.49
CA LYS A 87 -3.20 6.95 3.49
C LYS A 87 -3.78 7.17 2.08
N PRO A 88 -4.38 8.35 1.80
CA PRO A 88 -5.02 8.62 0.50
C PRO A 88 -4.08 8.52 -0.70
N TRP A 89 -2.78 8.77 -0.48
CA TRP A 89 -1.73 8.70 -1.49
C TRP A 89 -1.56 7.30 -2.10
N LEU A 90 -1.97 6.23 -1.40
CA LEU A 90 -1.98 4.86 -1.95
C LEU A 90 -3.01 4.67 -3.06
N PHE A 91 -4.04 5.52 -3.13
CA PHE A 91 -5.18 5.39 -4.05
C PHE A 91 -5.22 6.49 -5.12
N GLY A 92 -4.10 7.20 -5.32
CA GLY A 92 -4.02 8.29 -6.29
C GLY A 92 -4.78 9.57 -5.88
N GLY A 93 -5.32 9.61 -4.66
CA GLY A 93 -5.87 10.83 -4.08
C GLY A 93 -4.72 11.76 -3.72
N GLY A 94 -4.36 12.64 -4.65
CA GLY A 94 -3.33 13.64 -4.42
C GLY A 94 -3.67 14.48 -3.19
N SER A 95 -2.88 14.34 -2.12
CA SER A 95 -2.85 15.31 -1.03
C SER A 95 -2.17 16.57 -1.56
N SER A 96 -2.91 17.42 -2.28
CA SER A 96 -2.42 18.75 -2.63
C SER A 96 -2.53 19.62 -1.38
N SER A 97 -1.40 19.82 -0.69
CA SER A 97 -1.31 20.68 0.50
C SER A 97 -1.39 22.17 0.18
N SER A 98 -1.80 22.57 -1.02
CA SER A 98 -1.91 23.99 -1.40
C SER A 98 -3.18 24.24 -2.21
N THR A 99 -4.14 24.91 -1.57
CA THR A 99 -5.26 25.63 -2.23
C THR A 99 -4.90 27.11 -2.43
N ALA A 100 -3.64 27.50 -2.26
CA ALA A 100 -3.23 28.89 -2.43
C ALA A 100 -3.45 29.29 -3.89
N ALA A 101 -4.48 30.11 -4.11
CA ALA A 101 -4.72 30.74 -5.39
C ALA A 101 -3.46 31.53 -5.77
N VAL A 102 -2.86 31.19 -6.91
CA VAL A 102 -1.75 31.95 -7.46
C VAL A 102 -2.25 33.39 -7.62
N PRO A 103 -1.61 34.41 -7.02
CA PRO A 103 -2.06 35.78 -7.18
C PRO A 103 -2.07 36.09 -8.67
N ARG A 104 -3.19 36.67 -9.15
CA ARG A 104 -3.34 37.02 -10.56
C ARG A 104 -2.20 37.94 -10.93
N ALA A 105 -1.40 37.55 -11.93
CA ALA A 105 -0.31 38.38 -12.42
C ALA A 105 -0.87 39.75 -12.79
N GLU A 106 -0.47 40.79 -12.06
CA GLU A 106 -0.86 42.15 -12.42
C GLU A 106 -0.23 42.49 -13.78
N PRO A 107 -0.99 43.07 -14.72
CA PRO A 107 -0.38 43.57 -15.95
C PRO A 107 0.71 44.56 -15.59
N ALA A 108 1.86 44.46 -16.27
CA ALA A 108 3.00 45.35 -16.03
C ALA A 108 2.55 46.80 -16.17
N ARG A 109 2.41 47.51 -15.04
CA ARG A 109 2.06 48.93 -15.03
C ARG A 109 3.31 49.71 -15.40
N ALA A 110 3.19 50.66 -16.33
CA ALA A 110 4.26 51.59 -16.61
C ALA A 110 4.51 52.46 -15.36
N ARG A 111 5.61 52.21 -14.66
CA ARG A 111 6.09 53.06 -13.57
C ARG A 111 7.01 54.13 -14.14
N HIS A 112 6.97 55.35 -13.58
CA HIS A 112 7.91 56.40 -13.98
C HIS A 112 9.33 55.98 -13.62
N ALA A 113 10.30 56.29 -14.49
CA ALA A 113 11.71 55.94 -14.28
C ALA A 113 12.32 56.53 -13.00
N ARG A 114 11.68 57.55 -12.40
CA ARG A 114 12.09 58.17 -11.13
C ARG A 114 11.68 57.35 -9.90
N ASP A 115 10.75 56.41 -10.05
CA ASP A 115 10.19 55.59 -8.97
C ASP A 115 10.76 54.16 -8.94
N LEU A 116 11.69 53.84 -9.84
CA LEU A 116 12.35 52.54 -9.94
C LEU A 116 13.74 52.63 -9.31
N SER A 117 14.12 51.60 -8.55
CA SER A 117 15.52 51.43 -8.19
C SER A 117 16.36 51.18 -9.45
N GLU A 118 17.66 51.49 -9.41
CA GLU A 118 18.54 51.29 -10.55
C GLU A 118 18.59 49.83 -11.02
N ALA A 119 18.46 48.88 -10.08
CA ALA A 119 18.40 47.45 -10.35
C ALA A 119 17.12 47.08 -11.12
N ASP A 120 15.97 47.59 -10.69
CA ASP A 120 14.69 47.34 -11.35
C ASP A 120 14.63 47.99 -12.74
N TRP A 121 15.22 49.18 -12.90
CA TRP A 121 15.32 49.84 -14.19
C TRP A 121 16.17 49.05 -15.19
N ARG A 122 17.31 48.50 -14.76
CA ARG A 122 18.16 47.65 -15.61
C ARG A 122 17.42 46.38 -16.03
N ALA A 123 16.71 45.73 -15.11
CA ALA A 123 15.92 44.54 -15.41
C ALA A 123 14.78 44.82 -16.39
N ALA A 124 14.03 45.91 -16.19
CA ALA A 124 12.96 46.32 -17.11
C ALA A 124 13.49 46.71 -18.50
N ARG A 125 14.65 47.38 -18.56
CA ARG A 125 15.30 47.73 -19.83
C ARG A 125 15.81 46.51 -20.58
N ALA A 126 16.40 45.54 -19.88
CA ALA A 126 16.85 44.30 -20.49
C ALA A 126 15.66 43.52 -21.08
N GLU A 127 14.53 43.48 -20.37
CA GLU A 127 13.32 42.83 -20.84
C GLU A 127 12.72 43.53 -22.07
N MET A 128 12.70 44.87 -22.09
CA MET A 128 12.23 45.64 -23.24
C MET A 128 13.08 45.35 -24.50
N LEU A 129 14.41 45.31 -24.36
CA LEU A 129 15.33 44.99 -25.45
C LEU A 129 15.15 43.55 -25.95
N ARG A 130 14.87 42.60 -25.06
CA ARG A 130 14.60 41.20 -25.41
C ARG A 130 13.31 41.05 -26.21
N ARG A 131 12.30 41.86 -25.90
CA ARG A 131 11.00 41.86 -26.58
C ARG A 131 11.01 42.60 -27.91
N SER A 132 11.87 43.62 -28.08
CA SER A 132 11.96 44.42 -29.31
C SER A 132 13.01 43.94 -30.32
N GLY A 133 13.86 42.98 -29.93
CA GLY A 133 14.95 42.43 -30.75
C GLY A 133 14.64 41.06 -31.39
N GLY A 134 13.37 40.66 -31.45
CA GLY A 134 12.89 39.45 -32.12
C GLY A 134 12.03 39.79 -33.33
#